data_AF-A0A0C3BTN2-F1
#
_entry.id   AF-A0A0C3BTN2-F1
#
_cell.length_a   1.000
_cell.length_b   1.000
_cell.length_c   1.000
_cell.angle_alpha   90.00
_cell.angle_beta   90.00
_cell.angle_gamma   90.00
#
_symmetry.space_group_name_H-M   'P 1'
#
loop_
_entity.id
_entity.type
_entity.pdbx_description
1 polymer ?
#
loop_
_entity_poly.entity_id
_entity_poly.type
_entity_poly.pdbx_seq_one_letter_code
_entity_poly.pdbx_strand_id
1 'polypeptide(L)'
;MTTLLRQAASAARNASRVRTFTSTSASRKDFVQDLYVKELKAYKAPPAPKDAHVGVVKTYTAPSPPKPPVLPSDLASELSAYDASEPAKAEVSKKTATTQGEDMGTGADAYLGFLEQDLPKAEEAHH
;
A
#
# COMPACT_ATOMS: atom_id res chain seq x y z
N MET A 1 81.66 -61.01 8.31
CA MET A 1 80.79 -61.07 7.12
C MET A 1 79.30 -61.30 7.44
N THR A 2 78.87 -61.26 8.71
CA THR A 2 77.48 -61.56 9.11
C THR A 2 76.58 -60.33 9.26
N THR A 3 77.17 -59.16 9.53
CA THR A 3 76.45 -57.88 9.67
C THR A 3 75.94 -57.34 8.33
N LEU A 4 76.75 -57.47 7.27
CA LEU A 4 76.39 -57.07 5.91
C LEU A 4 75.20 -57.86 5.37
N LEU A 5 75.15 -59.17 5.66
CA LEU A 5 74.05 -60.04 5.21
C LEU A 5 72.73 -59.70 5.93
N ARG A 6 72.80 -59.33 7.21
CA ARG A 6 71.63 -58.93 8.00
C ARG A 6 71.06 -57.57 7.57
N GLN A 7 71.92 -56.65 7.16
CA GLN A 7 71.49 -55.34 6.64
C GLN A 7 70.91 -55.44 5.22
N ALA A 8 71.48 -56.28 4.36
CA ALA A 8 70.91 -56.58 3.05
C ALA A 8 69.52 -57.23 3.16
N ALA A 9 69.34 -58.16 4.10
CA ALA A 9 68.06 -58.82 4.32
C ALA A 9 66.96 -57.87 4.84
N SER A 10 67.29 -56.89 5.69
CA SER A 10 66.29 -55.91 6.17
C SER A 10 65.93 -54.90 5.09
N ALA A 11 66.89 -54.47 4.27
CA ALA A 11 66.66 -53.57 3.14
C ALA A 11 65.77 -54.22 2.07
N ALA A 12 66.03 -55.48 1.71
CA ALA A 12 65.22 -56.22 0.75
C ALA A 12 63.78 -56.43 1.23
N ARG A 13 63.59 -56.68 2.54
CA ARG A 13 62.27 -56.89 3.15
C ARG A 13 61.46 -55.60 3.30
N ASN A 14 62.12 -54.46 3.47
CA ASN A 14 61.49 -53.15 3.40
C ASN A 14 61.11 -52.80 1.95
N ALA A 15 62.00 -53.01 0.98
CA ALA A 15 61.71 -52.79 -0.44
C ALA A 15 60.52 -53.65 -0.93
N SER A 16 60.40 -54.90 -0.48
CA SER A 16 59.26 -55.77 -0.84
C SER A 16 57.95 -55.41 -0.11
N ARG A 17 58.02 -54.68 1.01
CA ARG A 17 56.84 -54.24 1.80
C ARG A 17 56.38 -52.82 1.46
N VAL A 18 57.21 -52.02 0.80
CA VAL A 18 56.81 -50.74 0.21
C VAL A 18 55.99 -51.04 -1.05
N ARG A 19 54.75 -51.45 -0.82
CA ARG A 19 53.70 -51.43 -1.82
C ARG A 19 53.38 -49.96 -2.09
N THR A 20 53.92 -49.40 -3.17
CA THR A 20 53.67 -48.03 -3.64
C THR A 20 52.24 -47.89 -4.22
N PHE A 21 51.22 -48.13 -3.40
CA PHE A 21 49.81 -47.89 -3.76
C PHE A 21 49.32 -46.51 -3.36
N THR A 22 50.19 -45.64 -2.84
CA THR A 22 49.90 -44.22 -2.70
C THR A 22 49.86 -43.57 -4.08
N SER A 23 48.76 -43.78 -4.80
CA SER A 23 48.35 -42.93 -5.90
C SER A 23 48.13 -41.55 -5.27
N THR A 24 49.10 -40.66 -5.43
CA THR A 24 49.03 -39.29 -4.91
C THR A 24 47.73 -38.68 -5.43
N SER A 25 46.77 -38.41 -4.53
CA SER A 25 45.48 -37.81 -4.88
C SER A 25 45.61 -36.49 -5.64
N ALA A 26 46.78 -35.85 -5.57
CA ALA A 26 47.14 -34.67 -6.35
C ALA A 26 47.20 -34.90 -7.87
N SER A 27 47.39 -36.13 -8.37
CA SER A 27 47.42 -36.40 -9.82
C SER A 27 46.03 -36.65 -10.44
N ARG A 28 44.99 -36.77 -9.61
CA ARG A 28 43.59 -36.97 -10.04
C ARG A 28 42.82 -35.66 -9.97
N LYS A 29 43.44 -34.57 -10.42
CA LYS A 29 42.75 -33.30 -10.67
C LYS A 29 41.73 -33.55 -11.78
N ASP A 30 40.46 -33.32 -11.50
CA ASP A 30 39.41 -33.37 -12.51
C ASP A 30 39.57 -32.15 -13.42
N PHE A 31 40.13 -32.40 -14.62
CA PHE A 31 40.38 -31.35 -15.60
C PHE A 31 39.09 -30.62 -16.02
N VAL A 32 37.95 -31.31 -16.01
CA VAL A 32 36.65 -30.71 -16.34
C VAL A 32 36.25 -29.72 -15.26
N GLN A 33 36.44 -30.08 -13.99
CA GLN A 33 36.17 -29.20 -12.87
C GLN A 33 37.07 -27.96 -12.88
N ASP A 34 38.36 -28.14 -13.13
CA ASP A 34 39.32 -27.04 -13.17
C ASP A 34 39.05 -26.09 -14.36
N LEU A 35 38.69 -26.63 -15.53
CA LEU A 35 38.28 -25.85 -16.70
C LEU A 35 37.01 -25.05 -16.43
N TYR A 36 35.99 -25.69 -15.84
CA TYR A 36 34.74 -25.03 -15.46
C TYR A 36 34.97 -23.87 -14.49
N VAL A 37 35.75 -24.08 -13.43
CA VAL A 37 36.06 -23.02 -12.45
C VAL A 37 36.87 -21.89 -13.09
N LYS A 38 37.76 -22.20 -14.04
CA LYS A 38 38.52 -21.20 -14.78
C LYS A 38 37.62 -20.35 -15.67
N GLU A 39 36.67 -20.96 -16.38
CA GLU A 39 35.70 -20.25 -17.21
C GLU A 39 34.77 -19.36 -16.38
N LEU A 40 34.25 -19.88 -15.27
CA LEU A 40 33.44 -19.08 -14.34
C LEU A 40 34.19 -17.85 -13.80
N LYS A 41 35.47 -18.03 -13.43
CA LYS A 41 36.31 -16.92 -12.93
C LYS A 41 36.70 -15.94 -14.03
N ALA A 42 36.85 -16.41 -15.27
CA ALA A 42 37.16 -15.57 -16.41
C ALA A 42 35.93 -14.84 -16.96
N TYR A 43 34.72 -15.31 -16.63
CA TYR A 43 33.48 -14.71 -17.09
C TYR A 43 33.29 -13.32 -16.50
N LYS A 44 33.32 -12.31 -17.37
CA LYS A 44 32.89 -10.95 -17.04
C LYS A 44 31.42 -10.84 -17.42
N ALA A 45 30.56 -10.75 -16.41
CA ALA A 45 29.14 -10.52 -16.63
C ALA A 45 28.95 -9.25 -17.49
N PRO A 46 28.08 -9.28 -18.51
CA PRO A 46 27.73 -8.10 -19.26
C PRO A 46 27.28 -6.99 -18.30
N PRO A 47 27.68 -5.73 -18.54
CA PRO A 47 27.20 -4.62 -17.74
C PRO A 47 25.67 -4.60 -17.79
N ALA A 48 25.04 -4.50 -16.62
CA ALA A 48 23.59 -4.37 -16.56
C ALA A 48 23.17 -3.18 -17.42
N PRO A 49 22.16 -3.33 -18.30
CA PRO A 49 21.68 -2.22 -19.10
C PRO A 49 21.24 -1.09 -18.16
N LYS A 50 21.60 0.16 -18.48
CA LYS A 50 21.25 1.33 -17.66
C LYS A 50 19.73 1.43 -17.43
N ASP A 51 18.97 0.86 -18.34
CA ASP A 51 17.51 0.78 -18.34
C ASP A 51 16.97 -0.56 -17.81
N ALA A 52 17.71 -1.29 -16.96
CA ALA A 52 17.23 -2.55 -16.37
C ALA A 52 15.92 -2.43 -15.57
N HIS A 53 15.50 -1.19 -15.25
CA HIS A 53 14.23 -0.87 -14.61
C HIS A 53 13.07 -0.70 -15.62
N VAL A 54 13.36 -0.47 -16.90
CA VAL A 54 12.36 -0.31 -17.96
C VAL A 54 11.81 -1.69 -18.34
N GLY A 55 10.59 -1.97 -17.92
CA GLY A 55 9.89 -3.24 -18.19
C GLY A 55 9.68 -4.14 -16.97
N VAL A 56 10.39 -3.90 -15.86
CA VAL A 56 10.12 -4.58 -14.58
C VAL A 56 8.96 -3.92 -13.83
N VAL A 57 8.82 -2.60 -13.98
CA VAL A 57 7.76 -1.81 -13.35
C VAL A 57 7.01 -1.02 -14.41
N LYS A 58 5.69 -0.94 -14.29
CA LYS A 58 4.86 -0.06 -15.14
C LYS A 58 5.34 1.39 -14.96
N THR A 59 5.56 2.08 -16.06
CA THR A 59 5.95 3.50 -16.06
C THR A 59 4.88 4.32 -15.36
N TYR A 60 5.26 5.01 -14.29
CA TYR A 60 4.37 5.92 -13.58
C TYR A 60 4.31 7.26 -14.31
N THR A 61 3.14 7.63 -14.79
CA THR A 61 2.88 8.97 -15.33
C THR A 61 1.91 9.66 -14.39
N ALA A 62 2.30 10.80 -13.82
CA ALA A 62 1.40 11.61 -13.02
C ALA A 62 0.22 12.07 -13.90
N PRO A 63 -1.03 11.98 -13.42
CA PRO A 63 -2.18 12.50 -14.15
C PRO A 63 -2.02 14.01 -14.33
N SER A 64 -2.43 14.53 -15.49
CA SER A 64 -2.44 15.97 -15.72
C SER A 64 -3.29 16.68 -14.67
N PRO A 65 -2.90 17.88 -14.23
CA PRO A 65 -3.69 18.64 -13.27
C PRO A 65 -5.12 18.83 -13.78
N PRO A 66 -6.13 18.79 -12.89
CA PRO A 66 -7.52 18.94 -13.29
C PRO A 66 -7.70 20.30 -13.98
N LYS A 67 -8.36 20.30 -15.14
CA LYS A 67 -8.72 21.54 -15.82
C LYS A 67 -9.71 22.29 -14.92
N PRO A 68 -9.46 23.57 -14.57
CA PRO A 68 -10.43 24.36 -13.83
C PRO A 68 -11.73 24.45 -14.65
N PRO A 69 -12.89 24.47 -13.98
CA PRO A 69 -14.17 24.62 -14.66
C PRO A 69 -14.13 25.90 -15.52
N VAL A 70 -14.55 25.76 -16.78
CA VAL A 70 -14.70 26.88 -17.69
C VAL A 70 -15.87 27.70 -17.19
N LEU A 71 -15.64 28.97 -16.85
CA LEU A 71 -16.73 29.90 -16.57
C LEU A 71 -17.64 29.97 -17.80
N PRO A 72 -18.96 29.87 -17.64
CA PRO A 72 -19.88 30.04 -18.75
C PRO A 72 -19.61 31.41 -19.39
N SER A 73 -19.59 31.48 -20.72
CA SER A 73 -19.28 32.71 -21.45
C SER A 73 -20.32 33.82 -21.25
N ASP A 74 -21.49 33.47 -20.73
CA ASP A 74 -22.64 34.36 -20.57
C ASP A 74 -23.10 34.46 -19.12
N LEU A 75 -22.15 34.74 -18.21
CA LEU A 75 -22.44 35.03 -16.81
C LEU A 75 -23.43 36.20 -16.63
N ALA A 76 -23.46 37.14 -17.57
CA ALA A 76 -24.31 38.32 -17.46
C ALA A 76 -25.80 37.99 -17.61
N SER A 77 -26.17 37.12 -18.55
CA SER A 77 -27.56 36.69 -18.70
C SER A 77 -28.02 35.78 -17.56
N GLU A 78 -27.14 34.89 -17.08
CA GLU A 78 -27.40 34.03 -15.93
C GLU A 78 -27.57 34.82 -14.63
N LEU A 79 -26.76 35.87 -14.41
CA LEU A 79 -26.93 36.77 -13.26
C LEU A 79 -28.24 37.55 -13.35
N SER A 80 -28.56 38.06 -14.55
CA SER A 80 -29.81 38.79 -14.78
C SER A 80 -31.05 37.91 -14.56
N ALA A 81 -30.98 36.62 -14.96
CA ALA A 81 -32.05 35.66 -14.72
C ALA A 81 -32.17 35.28 -13.24
N TYR A 82 -31.05 35.21 -12.51
CA TYR A 82 -31.04 34.99 -11.06
C TYR A 82 -31.61 36.18 -10.30
N ASP A 83 -31.22 37.41 -10.67
CA ASP A 83 -31.72 38.64 -10.05
C ASP A 83 -33.21 38.86 -10.36
N ALA A 84 -33.68 38.44 -11.54
CA ALA A 84 -35.11 38.46 -11.89
C ALA A 84 -35.92 37.34 -11.21
N SER A 85 -35.25 36.32 -10.68
CA SER A 85 -35.89 35.22 -9.96
C SER A 85 -36.12 35.62 -8.50
N GLU A 86 -37.15 36.42 -8.25
CA GLU A 86 -37.64 36.61 -6.88
C GLU A 86 -38.16 35.27 -6.31
N PRO A 87 -37.78 34.89 -5.07
CA PRO A 87 -38.35 33.71 -4.43
C PRO A 87 -39.84 33.98 -4.19
N ALA A 88 -40.71 33.20 -4.83
CA ALA A 88 -42.14 33.20 -4.56
C ALA A 88 -42.38 32.86 -3.08
N LYS A 89 -42.49 33.89 -2.23
CA LYS A 89 -43.22 33.75 -0.97
C LYS A 89 -44.63 33.35 -1.38
N ALA A 90 -45.04 32.14 -1.00
CA ALA A 90 -46.35 31.60 -1.28
C ALA A 90 -47.40 32.70 -1.07
N GLU A 91 -48.09 33.07 -2.16
CA GLU A 91 -49.29 33.89 -2.13
C GLU A 91 -50.22 33.29 -1.07
N VAL A 92 -50.35 33.96 0.08
CA VAL A 92 -51.37 33.63 1.06
C VAL A 92 -52.70 33.99 0.42
N SER A 93 -53.25 33.06 -0.36
CA SER A 93 -54.59 33.18 -0.88
C SER A 93 -55.52 33.27 0.32
N LYS A 94 -56.12 34.45 0.50
CA LYS A 94 -57.20 34.69 1.45
C LYS A 94 -58.40 33.86 1.00
N LYS A 95 -58.42 32.58 1.39
CA LYS A 95 -59.55 31.66 1.23
C LYS A 95 -60.07 31.32 2.62
N THR A 96 -61.22 31.93 2.91
CA THR A 96 -62.36 31.45 3.70
C THR A 96 -62.07 30.41 4.78
N ALA A 97 -62.35 30.82 6.02
CA ALA A 97 -62.50 29.96 7.18
C ALA A 97 -63.17 28.63 6.83
N THR A 98 -62.45 27.54 7.03
CA THR A 98 -63.04 26.23 7.29
C THR A 98 -62.36 25.71 8.54
N THR A 99 -63.03 25.90 9.67
CA THR A 99 -62.77 25.22 10.93
C THR A 99 -62.77 23.71 10.71
N GLN A 100 -61.61 23.06 10.80
CA GLN A 100 -61.49 21.63 11.06
C GLN A 100 -60.33 21.42 12.05
N GLY A 101 -60.64 20.66 13.10
CA GLY A 101 -59.97 20.71 14.39
C GLY A 101 -58.51 20.30 14.38
N GLU A 102 -57.71 21.09 15.10
CA GLU A 102 -56.53 20.58 15.79
C GLU A 102 -56.95 20.11 17.20
N ASP A 103 -57.92 19.19 17.24
CA ASP A 103 -58.28 18.42 18.43
C ASP A 103 -57.63 17.04 18.31
N MET A 104 -56.29 17.00 18.35
CA MET A 104 -55.52 15.76 18.51
C MET A 104 -54.18 16.06 19.21
N GLY A 105 -54.24 16.65 20.42
CA GLY A 105 -53.20 16.53 21.46
C GLY A 105 -51.72 16.82 21.10
N THR A 106 -51.43 17.44 19.96
CA THR A 106 -50.07 17.63 19.41
C THR A 106 -49.86 19.02 18.81
N GLY A 107 -50.86 19.91 18.92
CA GLY A 107 -50.79 21.29 18.43
C GLY A 107 -50.01 22.23 19.34
N ALA A 108 -49.80 23.46 18.87
CA ALA A 108 -49.03 24.49 19.56
C ALA A 108 -49.52 24.75 21.00
N ASP A 109 -50.83 24.68 21.24
CA ASP A 109 -51.43 24.88 22.56
C ASP A 109 -51.02 23.79 23.58
N ALA A 110 -50.84 22.54 23.12
CA ALA A 110 -50.35 21.46 23.97
C ALA A 110 -48.87 21.64 24.34
N TYR A 111 -48.07 22.18 23.42
CA TYR A 111 -46.66 22.49 23.67
C TYR A 111 -46.48 23.64 24.67
N LEU A 112 -47.29 24.69 24.55
CA LEU A 112 -47.29 25.80 25.51
C LEU A 112 -47.68 25.31 26.92
N GLY A 113 -48.71 24.46 27.04
CA GLY A 113 -49.11 23.88 28.32
C GLY A 113 -48.05 22.99 28.98
N PHE A 114 -47.28 22.22 28.19
CA PHE A 114 -46.17 21.43 28.71
C PHE A 114 -45.03 22.32 29.27
N LEU A 115 -44.67 23.39 28.55
CA LEU A 115 -43.64 24.32 29.03
C LEU A 115 -44.05 25.05 30.31
N GLU A 116 -45.34 25.35 30.49
CA GLU A 116 -45.86 25.92 31.73
C GLU A 116 -45.82 24.96 32.92
N GLN A 117 -45.83 23.64 32.69
CA GLN A 117 -45.80 22.64 33.76
C GLN A 117 -44.40 22.39 34.34
N ASP A 118 -43.34 22.56 33.55
CA ASP A 118 -41.97 22.26 33.97
C ASP A 118 -41.29 23.39 34.77
N LEU A 119 -41.89 24.59 34.83
CA LEU A 119 -41.51 25.56 35.87
C LEU A 119 -42.23 25.17 37.15
N PRO A 120 -41.54 24.85 38.26
CA PRO A 120 -42.20 24.80 39.55
C PRO A 120 -42.82 26.18 39.77
N LYS A 121 -44.15 26.26 39.86
CA LYS A 121 -44.81 27.45 40.40
C LYS A 121 -44.11 27.71 41.70
N ALA A 122 -43.31 28.76 41.76
CA ALA A 122 -42.78 29.22 43.03
C ALA A 122 -44.03 29.39 43.89
N GLU A 123 -44.20 28.51 44.87
CA GLU A 123 -45.13 28.77 45.96
C GLU A 123 -44.62 30.08 46.54
N GLU A 124 -45.26 31.17 46.15
CA GLU A 124 -45.20 32.43 46.87
C GLU A 124 -45.77 32.13 48.26
N ALA A 125 -44.89 31.67 49.14
CA ALA A 125 -45.04 31.78 50.57
C ALA A 125 -45.01 33.28 50.91
N HIS A 126 -46.11 33.97 50.63
CA HIS A 126 -46.37 35.33 51.09
C HIS A 126 -47.85 35.45 51.48
N HIS A 127 -48.09 35.17 52.78
CA HIS A 127 -49.18 35.60 53.67
C HIS A 127 -50.62 35.62 53.18
#